data_AF-A0A7J9B512-F1
#
_entry.id   AF-A0A7J9B512-F1
#
_cell.length_a   1.000
_cell.length_b   1.000
_cell.length_c   1.000
_cell.angle_alpha   90.00
_cell.angle_beta   90.00
_cell.angle_gamma   90.00
#
_symmetry.space_group_name_H-M   'P 1'
#
loop_
_entity.id
_entity.type
_entity.pdbx_description
1 polymer ?
#
loop_
_entity_poly.entity_id
_entity_poly.type
_entity_poly.pdbx_seq_one_letter_code
_entity_poly.pdbx_strand_id
1 'polypeptide(L)' 'MDKHLFHALDQFWNPAYSCFTFRGIDLVPTVEEYMALLRCSKIQIK' A
#
# COMPACT_ATOMS: atom_id res chain seq x y z
N MET A 1 6.41 12.52 -2.07
CA MET A 1 5.20 11.68 -2.09
C MET A 1 4.21 12.26 -1.10
N ASP A 2 2.94 12.36 -1.48
CA ASP A 2 1.91 13.02 -0.68
C ASP A 2 1.66 12.26 0.64
N LYS A 3 1.62 12.98 1.77
CA LYS A 3 1.33 12.41 3.10
C LYS A 3 -0.05 11.74 3.15
N HIS A 4 -1.03 12.31 2.45
CA HIS A 4 -2.39 11.78 2.41
C HIS A 4 -2.46 10.48 1.62
N LEU A 5 -1.66 10.34 0.56
CA LEU A 5 -1.57 9.10 -0.21
C LEU A 5 -1.02 7.97 0.66
N PHE A 6 0.04 8.21 1.43
CA PHE A 6 0.58 7.21 2.34
C PHE A 6 -0.42 6.78 3.41
N HIS A 7 -1.13 7.74 4.00
CA HIS A 7 -2.15 7.42 5.00
C HIS A 7 -3.29 6.59 4.39
N ALA A 8 -3.71 6.90 3.16
CA ALA A 8 -4.73 6.10 2.47
C ALA A 8 -4.21 4.69 2.15
N LEU A 9 -2.98 4.56 1.67
CA LEU A 9 -2.37 3.25 1.39
C LEU A 9 -2.31 2.39 2.66
N ASP A 10 -1.84 2.96 3.77
CA ASP A 10 -1.80 2.26 5.06
C ASP A 10 -3.20 1.87 5.54
N GLN A 11 -4.17 2.80 5.47
CA GLN A 11 -5.54 2.58 5.92
C GLN A 11 -6.26 1.46 5.15
N PHE A 12 -6.03 1.34 3.85
CA PHE A 12 -6.70 0.36 3.01
C PHE A 12 -5.89 -0.92 2.78
N TRP A 13 -4.64 -0.98 3.27
CA TRP A 13 -3.79 -2.15 3.11
C TRP A 13 -4.28 -3.31 3.99
N ASN A 14 -4.50 -4.46 3.36
CA ASN A 14 -4.86 -5.70 4.02
C ASN A 14 -3.64 -6.65 4.02
N PRO A 15 -2.87 -6.74 5.13
CA PRO A 15 -1.64 -7.51 5.17
C PRO A 15 -1.86 -9.02 5.07
N ALA A 16 -3.05 -9.52 5.41
CA ALA A 16 -3.35 -10.96 5.32
C ALA A 16 -3.43 -11.45 3.86
N TYR A 17 -3.80 -10.56 2.94
CA TYR A 17 -4.01 -10.88 1.53
C TYR A 17 -3.08 -10.11 0.58
N SER A 18 -2.20 -9.26 1.12
CA SER A 18 -1.28 -8.40 0.35
C SER A 18 -1.98 -7.56 -0.74
N CYS A 19 -3.17 -7.04 -0.44
CA CYS A 19 -3.98 -6.24 -1.35
C CYS A 19 -4.56 -5.00 -0.64
N PHE A 20 -5.13 -4.07 -1.42
CA PHE A 20 -5.90 -2.97 -0.88
C PHE A 20 -7.38 -3.32 -0.90
N THR A 21 -8.07 -3.22 0.24
CA THR A 21 -9.50 -3.46 0.30
C THR A 21 -10.24 -2.12 0.45
N PHE A 22 -11.01 -1.76 -0.57
CA PHE A 22 -11.86 -0.56 -0.55
C PHE A 22 -13.32 -0.93 -0.81
N ARG A 23 -14.21 -0.68 0.16
CA ARG A 23 -15.65 -0.99 0.06
C ARG A 23 -15.96 -2.44 -0.35
N GLY A 24 -15.13 -3.39 0.08
CA GLY A 24 -15.26 -4.82 -0.25
C GLY A 24 -14.75 -5.21 -1.64
N ILE A 25 -14.07 -4.29 -2.35
CA ILE A 25 -13.34 -4.59 -3.58
C ILE A 25 -11.86 -4.71 -3.21
N ASP A 26 -11.26 -5.83 -3.59
CA ASP A 26 -9.82 -6.05 -3.44
C ASP A 26 -9.09 -5.59 -4.71
N LEU A 27 -8.20 -4.63 -4.52
CA LEU A 27 -7.25 -4.13 -5.51
C LEU A 27 -5.90 -4.79 -5.23
N VAL A 28 -5.56 -5.79 -6.03
CA VAL A 28 -4.26 -6.45 -5.98
C VAL A 28 -3.28 -5.63 -6.81
N PRO A 29 -2.22 -5.07 -6.19
CA PRO A 29 -1.22 -4.32 -6.94
C PRO A 29 -0.47 -5.24 -7.91
N THR A 30 0.00 -4.69 -9.02
CA THR A 30 0.95 -5.39 -9.89
C THR A 30 2.30 -5.58 -9.18
N VAL A 31 3.17 -6.41 -9.75
CA VAL A 31 4.52 -6.64 -9.19
C VAL A 31 5.31 -5.33 -9.11
N GLU A 32 5.20 -4.47 -10.13
CA GLU A 32 5.85 -3.16 -10.18
C GLU A 32 5.34 -2.22 -9.08
N GLU A 33 4.02 -2.16 -8.87
CA GLU A 33 3.39 -1.34 -7.84
C GLU A 33 3.76 -1.82 -6.44
N TYR A 34 3.74 -3.13 -6.22
CA TYR A 34 4.17 -3.73 -4.95
C TYR A 34 5.64 -3.43 -4.63
N MET A 35 6.52 -3.54 -5.62
CA MET A 35 7.92 -3.14 -5.47
C MET A 35 8.08 -1.66 -5.16
N ALA A 36 7.26 -0.80 -5.77
CA ALA A 36 7.25 0.63 -5.46
C ALA A 36 6.85 0.86 -3.99
N LEU A 37 5.77 0.23 -3.52
CA LEU A 37 5.31 0.33 -2.12
C LEU A 37 6.38 -0.12 -1.11
N LEU A 38 7.04 -1.25 -1.36
CA LEU A 38 8.13 -1.74 -0.50
C LEU A 38 9.31 -0.77 -0.44
N ARG A 39 9.67 -0.15 -1.57
CA ARG A 39 10.74 0.87 -1.60
C ARG A 39 10.35 2.11 -0.79
N CYS A 40 9.08 2.48 -0.79
CA CYS A 40 8.56 3.61 -0.03
C CYS A 40 8.50 3.34 1.47
N SER A 41 8.13 2.12 1.89
CA SER A 41 8.13 1.69 3.30
C SER A 41 9.53 1.73 3.91
N LYS A 42 10.57 1.36 3.14
CA LYS A 42 11.98 1.45 3.60
C LYS A 42 12.46 2.88 3.87
N ILE A 43 11.75 3.91 3.39
CA ILE A 43 12.07 5.32 3.66
C ILE A 43 11.54 5.76 5.04
N GLN A 44 10.64 4.99 5.68
CA GLN A 44 10.04 5.32 6.99
C GLN A 44 10.61 4.53 8.18
N ILE A 45 11.66 3.72 8.01
CA ILE A 45 12.37 3.12 9.15
C ILE A 45 13.39 4.16 9.66
N LYS A 46 12.95 5.04 10.57
CA LYS A 46 13.83 5.82 11.43
C LYS A 46 13.26 5.86 12.85
#